data_AF-A0A955YKE3-F1
#
_entry.id   AF-A0A955YKE3-F1
#
_cell.length_a   1.000
_cell.length_b   1.000
_cell.length_c   1.000
_cell.angle_alpha   90.00
_cell.angle_beta   90.00
_cell.angle_gamma   90.00
#
_symmetry.space_group_name_H-M   'P 1'
#
loop_
_entity.id
_entity.type
_entity.pdbx_description
1 polymer ?
#
loop_
_entity_poly.entity_id
_entity_poly.type
_entity_poly.pdbx_seq_one_letter_code
_entity_poly.pdbx_strand_id
1 'polypeptide(L)'
;MDIAEPDAHGTRRPGKPLQLRARLASIGILALGGLQVLFGMFLASIPTQDEVAEMSDSEYDALQARMEWLGNEALLTLVELGLKMTAGVLFWMWMYRAYQNLTALERAPEHDAARAVWCWFVPLANLVLPYQMMAEIWRKSGAHIDDLEADSTEWNSGPPTLVALWWGTWLLERVTGTIAGRSESTLTFYAIDVMLVCVSGALAIAMVHEVTRRQEAALQRGRVGAPMTF
;
A
#
# COMPACT_ATOMS: atom_id res chain seq x y z
N MET A 1 16.29 28.36 1.38
CA MET A 1 14.84 28.61 1.32
C MET A 1 14.61 29.24 -0.03
N ASP A 2 14.49 28.39 -1.05
CA ASP A 2 14.42 28.83 -2.45
C ASP A 2 12.95 28.77 -2.84
N ILE A 3 12.30 29.93 -2.75
CA ILE A 3 10.92 30.11 -3.16
C ILE A 3 10.99 30.06 -4.68
N ALA A 4 10.55 28.96 -5.28
CA ALA A 4 10.47 28.87 -6.73
C ALA A 4 9.64 30.05 -7.24
N GLU A 5 10.30 30.96 -7.95
CA GLU A 5 9.70 32.08 -8.66
C GLU A 5 8.57 31.54 -9.56
N PRO A 6 7.38 32.17 -9.57
CA PRO A 6 6.32 31.78 -10.49
C PRO A 6 6.84 31.94 -11.91
N ASP A 7 6.76 30.85 -12.67
CA ASP A 7 7.04 30.81 -14.09
C ASP A 7 6.27 31.95 -14.79
N ALA A 8 7.01 32.79 -15.54
CA ALA A 8 6.51 33.99 -16.23
C ALA A 8 5.39 33.74 -17.26
N HIS A 9 4.98 32.48 -17.43
CA HIS A 9 3.76 32.07 -18.08
C HIS A 9 2.93 31.35 -17.00
N GLY A 10 1.86 31.98 -16.50
CA GLY A 10 0.95 31.47 -15.46
C GLY A 10 0.17 30.20 -15.83
N THR A 11 0.82 29.25 -16.49
CA THR A 11 0.26 27.98 -16.92
C THR A 11 0.36 26.99 -15.76
N ARG A 12 -0.76 26.77 -15.07
CA ARG A 12 -0.90 25.69 -14.08
C ARG A 12 -0.30 24.40 -14.63
N ARG A 13 0.63 23.77 -13.91
CA ARG A 13 1.12 22.43 -14.27
C ARG A 13 -0.09 21.48 -14.32
N PRO A 14 -0.38 20.84 -15.46
CA PRO A 14 -1.58 20.02 -15.57
C PRO A 14 -1.46 18.81 -14.64
N GLY A 15 -2.44 18.65 -13.74
CA GLY A 15 -2.55 17.48 -12.89
C GLY A 15 -2.68 16.21 -13.73
N LYS A 16 -2.00 15.15 -13.28
CA LYS A 16 -1.91 13.89 -14.03
C LYS A 16 -3.01 12.92 -13.54
N PRO A 17 -3.70 12.18 -14.43
CA PRO A 17 -4.78 11.26 -14.01
C PRO A 17 -4.25 10.16 -13.09
N LEU A 18 -5.05 9.77 -12.09
CA LEU A 18 -4.67 8.78 -11.07
C LEU A 18 -5.46 7.47 -11.18
N GLN A 19 -6.68 7.48 -11.73
CA GLN A 19 -7.56 6.30 -11.80
C GLN A 19 -6.87 5.01 -12.25
N LEU A 20 -6.10 5.07 -13.35
CA LEU A 20 -5.47 3.87 -13.90
C LEU A 20 -4.46 3.27 -12.90
N ARG A 21 -3.62 4.09 -12.28
CA ARG A 21 -2.62 3.61 -11.33
C ARG A 21 -3.25 3.16 -10.02
N ALA A 22 -4.30 3.86 -9.58
CA ALA A 22 -5.10 3.45 -8.43
C ALA A 22 -5.70 2.05 -8.65
N ARG A 23 -6.32 1.81 -9.81
CA ARG A 23 -6.86 0.49 -10.18
C ARG A 23 -5.78 -0.59 -10.24
N LEU A 24 -4.64 -0.31 -10.87
CA LEU A 24 -3.53 -1.27 -10.94
C LEU A 24 -2.98 -1.61 -9.55
N ALA A 25 -2.78 -0.61 -8.68
CA ALA A 25 -2.36 -0.83 -7.30
C ALA A 25 -3.40 -1.69 -6.54
N SER A 26 -4.69 -1.37 -6.66
CA SER A 26 -5.76 -2.16 -6.03
C SER A 26 -5.81 -3.60 -6.52
N ILE A 27 -5.67 -3.83 -7.83
CA ILE A 27 -5.61 -5.19 -8.40
C ILE A 27 -4.40 -5.95 -7.87
N GLY A 28 -3.23 -5.31 -7.81
CA GLY A 28 -2.02 -5.92 -7.25
C GLY A 28 -2.18 -6.32 -5.78
N ILE A 29 -2.76 -5.44 -4.96
CA ILE A 29 -3.04 -5.70 -3.54
C ILE A 29 -4.04 -6.85 -3.37
N LEU A 30 -5.13 -6.87 -4.16
CA LEU A 30 -6.12 -7.96 -4.13
C LEU A 30 -5.51 -9.30 -4.56
N ALA A 31 -4.72 -9.31 -5.64
CA ALA A 31 -4.04 -10.50 -6.11
C ALA A 31 -3.10 -11.05 -5.03
N LEU A 32 -2.37 -10.17 -4.33
CA LEU A 32 -1.51 -10.56 -3.23
C LEU A 32 -2.30 -11.19 -2.07
N GLY A 33 -3.38 -10.56 -1.62
CA GLY A 33 -4.23 -11.12 -0.56
C GLY A 33 -4.83 -12.47 -0.94
N GLY A 34 -5.31 -12.60 -2.18
CA GLY A 34 -5.82 -13.88 -2.71
C GLY A 34 -4.76 -14.97 -2.73
N LEU A 35 -3.53 -14.66 -3.17
CA LEU A 35 -2.43 -15.62 -3.18
C LEU A 35 -2.05 -16.08 -1.76
N GLN A 36 -2.03 -15.17 -0.79
CA GLN A 36 -1.76 -15.50 0.61
C GLN A 36 -2.82 -16.45 1.18
N VAL A 37 -4.11 -16.20 0.90
CA VAL A 37 -5.17 -17.11 1.33
C VAL A 37 -4.97 -18.51 0.72
N LEU A 38 -4.68 -18.60 -0.58
CA LEU A 38 -4.43 -19.87 -1.25
C LEU A 38 -3.20 -20.60 -0.68
N PHE A 39 -2.12 -19.87 -0.39
CA PHE A 39 -0.93 -20.43 0.20
C PHE A 39 -1.19 -20.94 1.63
N GLY A 40 -1.98 -20.23 2.43
CA GLY A 40 -2.44 -20.71 3.73
C GLY A 40 -3.27 -21.97 3.67
N MET A 41 -4.19 -22.05 2.71
CA MET A 41 -4.98 -23.26 2.49
C MET A 41 -4.08 -24.43 2.07
N PHE A 42 -3.06 -24.18 1.26
CA PHE A 42 -2.06 -25.17 0.90
C PHE A 42 -1.28 -25.66 2.13
N LEU A 43 -0.75 -24.74 2.96
CA LEU A 43 -0.03 -25.10 4.19
C LEU A 43 -0.92 -25.88 5.16
N ALA A 44 -2.18 -25.49 5.32
CA ALA A 44 -3.14 -26.20 6.18
C ALA A 44 -3.53 -27.58 5.63
N SER A 45 -3.28 -27.86 4.34
CA SER A 45 -3.49 -29.18 3.74
C SER A 45 -2.33 -30.14 3.94
N ILE A 46 -1.18 -29.64 4.42
CA ILE A 46 -0.02 -30.46 4.76
C ILE A 46 -0.30 -31.13 6.11
N PRO A 47 -0.28 -32.48 6.18
CA PRO A 47 -0.52 -33.19 7.43
C PRO A 47 0.57 -32.88 8.46
N THR A 48 0.16 -32.82 9.71
CA THR A 48 1.04 -32.63 10.87
C THR A 48 1.92 -33.85 11.12
N GLN A 49 2.98 -33.71 11.91
CA GLN A 49 3.87 -34.85 12.19
C GLN A 49 3.15 -36.01 12.88
N ASP A 50 2.19 -35.72 13.75
CA ASP A 50 1.39 -36.75 14.44
C ASP A 50 0.48 -37.48 13.45
N GLU A 51 -0.16 -36.76 12.52
CA GLU A 51 -0.96 -37.37 11.45
C GLU A 51 -0.11 -38.24 10.53
N VAL A 52 1.08 -37.76 10.15
CA VAL A 52 2.02 -38.53 9.32
C VAL A 52 2.49 -39.81 10.03
N ALA A 53 2.68 -39.78 11.35
CA ALA A 53 3.08 -40.95 12.12
C ALA A 53 2.00 -42.05 12.19
N GLU A 54 0.73 -41.69 11.98
CA GLU A 54 -0.40 -42.61 11.96
C GLU A 54 -0.77 -43.11 10.55
N MET A 55 -0.18 -42.53 9.49
CA MET A 55 -0.47 -42.90 8.10
C MET A 55 0.07 -44.29 7.74
N SER A 56 -0.66 -45.01 6.88
CA SER A 56 -0.14 -46.22 6.26
C SER A 56 0.99 -45.91 5.25
N ASP A 57 1.91 -46.85 5.04
CA ASP A 57 3.01 -46.71 4.07
C ASP A 57 2.51 -46.28 2.68
N SER A 58 1.37 -46.83 2.23
CA SER A 58 0.78 -46.49 0.93
C SER A 58 0.24 -45.06 0.84
N GLU A 59 -0.28 -44.53 1.95
CA GLU A 59 -0.76 -43.15 2.02
C GLU A 59 0.42 -42.18 2.11
N TYR A 60 1.48 -42.56 2.82
CA TYR A 60 2.72 -41.80 2.90
C TYR A 60 3.39 -41.68 1.53
N ASP A 61 3.51 -42.78 0.77
CA ASP A 61 4.08 -42.76 -0.58
C ASP A 61 3.28 -41.86 -1.54
N ALA A 62 1.94 -41.93 -1.45
CA ALA A 62 1.06 -41.07 -2.24
C ALA A 62 1.17 -39.59 -1.85
N LEU A 63 1.33 -39.30 -0.56
CA LEU A 63 1.57 -37.95 -0.04
C LEU A 63 2.91 -37.41 -0.51
N GLN A 64 3.97 -38.21 -0.41
CA GLN A 64 5.32 -37.84 -0.84
C GLN A 64 5.34 -37.52 -2.34
N ALA A 65 4.72 -38.36 -3.18
CA ALA A 65 4.62 -38.09 -4.61
C ALA A 65 3.87 -36.77 -4.93
N ARG A 66 2.83 -36.42 -4.16
CA ARG A 66 2.13 -35.14 -4.28
C ARG A 66 3.00 -33.97 -3.82
N MET A 67 3.70 -34.12 -2.71
CA MET A 67 4.59 -33.11 -2.15
C MET A 67 5.79 -32.83 -3.06
N GLU A 68 6.36 -33.85 -3.71
CA GLU A 68 7.44 -33.67 -4.67
C GLU A 68 6.99 -32.87 -5.91
N TRP A 69 5.78 -33.11 -6.42
CA TRP A 69 5.22 -32.33 -7.53
C TRP A 69 4.93 -30.87 -7.16
N LEU A 70 4.50 -30.64 -5.93
CA LEU A 70 4.27 -29.31 -5.34
C LEU A 70 5.59 -28.68 -4.83
N GLY A 71 6.66 -29.48 -4.77
CA GLY A 71 7.82 -29.36 -3.87
C GLY A 71 8.89 -28.37 -4.26
N ASN A 72 8.59 -27.42 -5.15
CA ASN A 72 9.42 -26.23 -5.25
C ASN A 72 8.91 -25.20 -4.25
N GLU A 73 9.07 -25.44 -2.95
CA GLU A 73 8.81 -24.43 -1.90
C GLU A 73 9.53 -23.11 -2.22
N ALA A 74 10.73 -23.21 -2.80
CA ALA A 74 11.49 -22.08 -3.32
C ALA A 74 10.74 -21.33 -4.43
N LEU A 75 10.09 -22.03 -5.37
CA LEU A 75 9.32 -21.41 -6.44
C LEU A 75 8.09 -20.68 -5.90
N LEU A 76 7.34 -21.29 -4.98
CA LEU A 76 6.19 -20.65 -4.34
C LEU A 76 6.61 -19.39 -3.59
N THR A 77 7.69 -19.47 -2.81
CA THR A 77 8.28 -18.33 -2.11
C THR A 77 8.71 -17.22 -3.07
N LEU A 78 9.33 -17.56 -4.20
CA LEU A 78 9.75 -16.59 -5.23
C LEU A 78 8.56 -15.93 -5.92
N VAL A 79 7.50 -16.67 -6.23
CA VAL A 79 6.26 -16.14 -6.81
C VAL A 79 5.60 -15.16 -5.85
N GLU A 80 5.50 -15.53 -4.57
CA GLU A 80 4.96 -14.67 -3.53
C GLU A 80 5.77 -13.38 -3.39
N LEU A 81 7.10 -13.49 -3.33
CA LEU A 81 8.00 -12.34 -3.27
C LEU A 81 7.83 -11.44 -4.50
N GLY A 82 7.77 -12.02 -5.70
CA GLY A 82 7.55 -11.29 -6.95
C GLY A 82 6.23 -10.52 -6.95
N LEU A 83 5.16 -11.12 -6.42
CA LEU A 83 3.85 -10.47 -6.33
C LEU A 83 3.85 -9.35 -5.29
N LYS A 84 4.47 -9.56 -4.12
CA LYS A 84 4.67 -8.52 -3.08
C LYS A 84 5.41 -7.31 -3.66
N MET A 85 6.51 -7.56 -4.37
CA MET A 85 7.31 -6.50 -5.02
C MET A 85 6.49 -5.77 -6.09
N THR A 86 5.74 -6.49 -6.92
CA THR A 86 4.89 -5.90 -7.96
C THR A 86 3.80 -5.01 -7.36
N ALA A 87 3.09 -5.50 -6.35
CA ALA A 87 2.06 -4.73 -5.64
C ALA A 87 2.67 -3.47 -4.98
N GLY A 88 3.82 -3.60 -4.33
CA GLY A 88 4.56 -2.49 -3.74
C GLY A 88 4.95 -1.43 -4.78
N VAL A 89 5.53 -1.84 -5.90
CA VAL A 89 5.90 -0.93 -7.00
C VAL A 89 4.69 -0.19 -7.57
N LEU A 90 3.57 -0.88 -7.80
CA LEU A 90 2.34 -0.26 -8.29
C LEU A 90 1.80 0.78 -7.30
N PHE A 91 1.82 0.45 -6.01
CA PHE A 91 1.43 1.37 -4.94
C PHE A 91 2.36 2.58 -4.87
N TRP A 92 3.68 2.40 -4.95
CA TRP A 92 4.65 3.50 -4.96
C TRP A 92 4.51 4.39 -6.20
N MET A 93 4.26 3.82 -7.37
CA MET A 93 4.00 4.56 -8.61
C MET A 93 2.73 5.40 -8.53
N TRP A 94 1.70 4.90 -7.85
CA TRP A 94 0.50 5.67 -7.54
C TRP A 94 0.81 6.80 -6.54
N MET A 95 1.47 6.47 -5.42
CA MET A 95 1.78 7.42 -4.34
C MET A 95 2.67 8.57 -4.83
N TYR A 96 3.72 8.26 -5.61
CA TYR A 96 4.56 9.27 -6.25
C TYR A 96 3.75 10.27 -7.07
N ARG A 97 2.75 9.79 -7.81
CA ARG A 97 1.93 10.64 -8.68
C ARG A 97 0.88 11.42 -7.90
N ALA A 98 0.28 10.82 -6.87
CA ALA A 98 -0.60 11.50 -5.94
C ALA A 98 0.13 12.65 -5.24
N TYR A 99 1.41 12.43 -4.91
CA TYR A 99 2.27 13.46 -4.35
C TYR A 99 2.62 14.57 -5.36
N GLN A 100 2.98 14.22 -6.60
CA GLN A 100 3.21 15.22 -7.67
C GLN A 100 1.98 16.10 -7.94
N ASN A 101 0.79 15.53 -7.82
CA ASN A 101 -0.45 16.27 -8.04
C ASN A 101 -0.72 17.33 -6.96
N LEU A 102 -0.06 17.28 -5.79
CA LEU A 102 -0.19 18.34 -4.77
C LEU A 102 0.22 19.70 -5.33
N THR A 103 1.34 19.77 -6.06
CA THR A 103 1.78 21.01 -6.73
C THR A 103 0.78 21.47 -7.79
N ALA A 104 0.18 20.54 -8.54
CA ALA A 104 -0.86 20.86 -9.53
C ALA A 104 -2.18 21.35 -8.91
N LEU A 105 -2.37 21.06 -7.62
CA LEU A 105 -3.50 21.53 -6.80
C LEU A 105 -3.17 22.81 -6.02
N GLU A 106 -2.05 23.46 -6.33
CA GLU A 106 -1.56 24.66 -5.64
C GLU A 106 -1.33 24.42 -4.13
N ARG A 107 -1.01 23.17 -3.76
CA ARG A 107 -0.68 22.75 -2.39
C ARG A 107 0.83 22.60 -2.29
N ALA A 108 1.48 23.43 -1.48
CA ALA A 108 2.92 23.34 -1.26
C ALA A 108 3.27 22.01 -0.56
N PRO A 109 3.99 21.08 -1.20
CA PRO A 109 4.44 19.86 -0.55
C PRO A 109 5.56 20.15 0.46
N GLU A 110 5.57 19.46 1.59
CA GLU A 110 6.59 19.56 2.66
C GLU A 110 7.84 18.74 2.32
N HIS A 111 7.67 17.70 1.50
CA HIS A 111 8.71 16.78 1.05
C HIS A 111 8.80 16.74 -0.48
N ASP A 112 9.90 16.20 -1.02
CA ASP A 112 10.00 15.90 -2.45
C ASP A 112 9.22 14.64 -2.83
N ALA A 113 8.63 14.63 -4.03
CA ALA A 113 7.93 13.45 -4.56
C ALA A 113 8.84 12.21 -4.61
N ALA A 114 10.14 12.37 -4.86
CA ALA A 114 11.11 11.28 -4.85
C ALA A 114 11.22 10.58 -3.48
N ARG A 115 11.05 11.33 -2.37
CA ARG A 115 11.06 10.76 -1.02
C ARG A 115 9.92 9.78 -0.79
N ALA A 116 8.84 9.86 -1.58
CA ALA A 116 7.71 8.93 -1.50
C ALA A 116 8.13 7.52 -1.91
N VAL A 117 9.13 7.37 -2.79
CA VAL A 117 9.62 6.08 -3.24
C VAL A 117 10.85 5.66 -2.44
N TRP A 118 11.80 6.56 -2.24
CA TRP A 118 13.07 6.23 -1.60
C TRP A 118 12.94 5.91 -0.11
N CYS A 119 11.90 6.40 0.58
CA CYS A 119 11.69 6.10 1.99
C CYS A 119 11.50 4.60 2.29
N TRP A 120 11.06 3.80 1.32
CA TRP A 120 10.83 2.37 1.50
C TRP A 120 12.11 1.53 1.53
N PHE A 121 13.20 2.06 0.98
CA PHE A 121 14.49 1.37 0.86
C PHE A 121 15.46 1.73 1.98
N VAL A 122 15.26 2.87 2.64
CA VAL A 122 16.13 3.33 3.73
C VAL A 122 15.63 2.77 5.06
N PRO A 123 16.44 2.00 5.80
CA PRO A 123 16.08 1.52 7.13
C PRO A 123 15.72 2.67 8.07
N LEU A 124 14.78 2.44 9.00
CA LEU A 124 14.20 3.43 9.92
C LEU A 124 13.31 4.47 9.22
N ALA A 125 13.75 5.03 8.10
CA ALA A 125 12.91 5.89 7.29
C ALA A 125 11.65 5.16 6.81
N ASN A 126 11.79 3.89 6.44
CA ASN A 126 10.67 3.02 6.06
C ASN A 126 9.67 2.73 7.20
N LEU A 127 9.95 3.14 8.45
CA LEU A 127 9.04 3.01 9.59
C LEU A 127 8.21 4.28 9.86
N VAL A 128 8.65 5.43 9.35
CA VAL A 128 8.06 6.74 9.70
C VAL A 128 7.68 7.55 8.47
N LEU A 129 8.55 7.63 7.47
CA LEU A 129 8.33 8.50 6.31
C LEU A 129 7.12 8.07 5.45
N PRO A 130 6.87 6.78 5.17
CA PRO A 130 5.67 6.39 4.41
C PRO A 130 4.38 6.91 5.03
N TYR A 131 4.29 6.85 6.36
CA TYR A 131 3.16 7.39 7.11
C TYR A 131 3.05 8.91 6.98
N GLN A 132 4.16 9.64 7.17
CA GLN A 132 4.18 11.11 7.03
C GLN A 132 3.76 11.54 5.63
N MET A 133 4.33 10.92 4.59
CA MET A 133 4.01 11.22 3.18
C MET A 133 2.54 10.95 2.88
N MET A 134 1.99 9.84 3.38
CA MET A 134 0.59 9.48 3.14
C MET A 134 -0.38 10.39 3.90
N ALA A 135 -0.07 10.73 5.14
CA ALA A 135 -0.84 11.68 5.94
C ALA A 135 -0.87 13.06 5.26
N GLU A 136 0.26 13.50 4.74
CA GLU A 136 0.37 14.74 3.97
C GLU A 136 -0.46 14.71 2.70
N ILE A 137 -0.33 13.65 1.88
CA ILE A 137 -1.15 13.45 0.68
C ILE A 137 -2.63 13.54 1.05
N TRP A 138 -3.06 12.81 2.08
CA TRP A 138 -4.46 12.80 2.47
C TRP A 138 -4.97 14.19 2.88
N ARG A 139 -4.23 14.84 3.78
CA ARG A 139 -4.55 16.17 4.31
C ARG A 139 -4.68 17.17 3.17
N LYS A 140 -3.67 17.26 2.31
CA LYS A 140 -3.62 18.22 1.18
C LYS A 140 -4.57 17.87 0.03
N SER A 141 -5.03 16.64 -0.08
CA SER A 141 -6.03 16.25 -1.08
C SER A 141 -7.45 16.68 -0.72
N GLY A 142 -7.77 16.88 0.57
CA GLY A 142 -9.12 17.20 1.04
C GLY A 142 -9.39 18.67 1.37
N ALA A 143 -8.36 19.49 1.52
CA ALA A 143 -8.45 20.89 1.93
C ALA A 143 -9.19 21.78 0.91
N HIS A 144 -10.04 22.73 1.34
CA HIS A 144 -10.36 23.87 0.49
C HIS A 144 -9.15 24.82 0.39
N ILE A 145 -9.05 25.64 -0.66
CA ILE A 145 -7.91 26.59 -0.80
C ILE A 145 -7.97 27.60 0.35
N ASP A 146 -9.17 28.06 0.70
CA ASP A 146 -9.44 29.00 1.78
C ASP A 146 -9.07 28.45 3.17
N ASP A 147 -9.13 27.12 3.37
CA ASP A 147 -8.79 26.46 4.63
C ASP A 147 -7.26 26.35 4.87
N LEU A 148 -6.44 26.61 3.85
CA LEU A 148 -4.98 26.63 4.01
C LEU A 148 -4.42 28.00 4.41
N GLU A 149 -5.13 29.08 4.06
CA GLU A 149 -4.72 30.45 4.39
C GLU A 149 -5.25 30.87 5.76
N ALA A 150 -6.41 30.35 6.17
CA ALA A 150 -6.89 30.48 7.53
C ALA A 150 -6.19 29.45 8.42
N ASP A 151 -5.55 29.91 9.49
CA ASP A 151 -5.07 29.15 10.64
C ASP A 151 -6.27 28.52 11.41
N SER A 152 -7.14 27.84 10.68
CA SER A 152 -8.41 27.33 11.17
C SER A 152 -8.14 26.02 11.90
N THR A 153 -8.53 26.03 13.17
CA THR A 153 -8.37 24.95 14.14
C THR A 153 -8.95 23.59 13.69
N GLU A 154 -9.77 23.55 12.63
CA GLU A 154 -10.32 22.34 12.02
C GLU A 154 -9.27 21.56 11.20
N TRP A 155 -8.22 22.22 10.71
CA TRP A 155 -7.14 21.64 9.91
C TRP A 155 -6.16 20.76 10.71
N ASN A 156 -6.10 20.96 12.04
CA ASN A 156 -5.16 20.27 12.94
C ASN A 156 -5.69 18.93 13.48
N SER A 157 -6.66 18.32 12.79
CA SER A 157 -7.30 17.06 13.17
C SER A 157 -6.43 15.83 12.91
N GLY A 158 -5.12 15.92 13.11
CA GLY A 158 -4.18 14.82 12.99
C GLY A 158 -4.20 14.06 11.65
N PRO A 159 -3.34 13.04 11.50
CA PRO A 159 -3.45 12.08 10.43
C PRO A 159 -4.79 11.32 10.55
N PRO A 160 -5.48 11.07 9.43
CA PRO A 160 -6.80 10.44 9.45
C PRO A 160 -6.70 9.03 10.04
N THR A 161 -7.74 8.62 10.77
CA THR A 161 -7.85 7.27 11.32
C THR A 161 -7.56 6.19 10.29
N LEU A 162 -7.94 6.39 9.02
CA LEU A 162 -7.67 5.42 7.96
C LEU A 162 -6.16 5.24 7.68
N VAL A 163 -5.39 6.33 7.61
CA VAL A 163 -3.94 6.28 7.37
C VAL A 163 -3.22 5.68 8.57
N ALA A 164 -3.65 6.03 9.79
CA ALA A 164 -3.10 5.48 11.03
C ALA A 164 -3.39 3.98 11.17
N LEU A 165 -4.62 3.54 10.88
CA LEU A 165 -4.98 2.13 10.91
C LEU A 165 -4.21 1.33 9.88
N TRP A 166 -4.15 1.79 8.63
CA TRP A 166 -3.38 1.14 7.57
C TRP A 166 -1.92 0.96 8.00
N TRP A 167 -1.28 2.04 8.45
CA TRP A 167 0.12 2.00 8.86
C TRP A 167 0.35 1.10 10.08
N GLY A 168 -0.54 1.17 11.07
CA GLY A 168 -0.50 0.31 12.25
C GLY A 168 -0.59 -1.17 11.88
N THR A 169 -1.53 -1.53 10.99
CA THR A 169 -1.67 -2.92 10.54
C THR A 169 -0.45 -3.42 9.76
N TRP A 170 0.14 -2.57 8.92
CA TRP A 170 1.35 -2.90 8.18
C TRP A 170 2.59 -3.05 9.08
N LEU A 171 2.70 -2.25 10.15
CA LEU A 171 3.77 -2.43 11.15
C LEU A 171 3.58 -3.73 11.94
N LEU A 172 2.34 -4.07 12.29
CA LEU A 172 2.02 -5.33 12.98
C LEU A 172 2.40 -6.55 12.14
N GLU A 173 2.12 -6.53 10.83
CA GLU A 173 2.52 -7.57 9.88
C GLU A 173 4.04 -7.86 9.94
N ARG A 174 4.87 -6.81 10.04
CA ARG A 174 6.33 -7.00 10.14
C ARG A 174 6.78 -7.66 11.43
N VAL A 175 6.07 -7.40 12.53
CA VAL A 175 6.35 -8.01 13.82
C VAL A 175 5.92 -9.47 13.80
N THR A 176 4.74 -9.78 13.27
CA THR A 176 4.24 -11.16 13.17
C THR A 176 5.14 -12.04 12.32
N GLY A 177 5.63 -11.55 11.17
CA GLY A 177 6.58 -12.30 10.34
C GLY A 177 7.90 -12.62 11.07
N THR A 178 8.37 -11.72 11.94
CA THR A 178 9.59 -11.96 12.73
C THR A 178 9.38 -13.02 13.81
N ILE A 179 8.20 -13.04 14.44
CA ILE A 179 7.86 -14.01 15.49
C ILE A 179 7.54 -15.38 14.90
N ALA A 180 6.86 -15.42 13.75
CA ALA A 180 6.51 -16.64 13.04
C ALA A 180 7.74 -17.51 12.76
N GLY A 181 8.84 -16.89 12.31
CA GLY A 181 10.10 -17.60 12.02
C GLY A 181 10.82 -18.18 13.25
N ARG A 182 10.29 -17.98 14.46
CA ARG A 182 10.86 -18.48 15.73
C ARG A 182 9.88 -19.36 16.52
N SER A 183 8.68 -19.60 16.01
CA SER A 183 7.61 -20.30 16.71
C SER A 183 7.43 -21.71 16.18
N GLU A 184 7.05 -22.64 17.05
CA GLU A 184 6.61 -24.00 16.66
C GLU A 184 5.19 -23.99 16.08
N SER A 185 4.38 -22.97 16.37
CA SER A 185 3.00 -22.83 15.89
C SER A 185 2.89 -22.07 14.57
N THR A 186 3.62 -22.53 13.54
CA THR A 186 3.72 -21.87 12.22
C THR A 186 2.36 -21.55 11.60
N LEU A 187 1.41 -22.49 11.64
CA LEU A 187 0.06 -22.31 11.07
C LEU A 187 -0.73 -21.18 11.74
N THR A 188 -0.65 -21.04 13.06
CA THR A 188 -1.34 -19.98 13.81
C THR A 188 -0.81 -18.60 13.42
N PHE A 189 0.52 -18.44 13.40
CA PHE A 189 1.13 -17.18 13.01
C PHE A 189 0.89 -16.83 11.55
N TYR A 190 0.90 -17.84 10.67
CA TYR A 190 0.54 -17.67 9.27
C TYR A 190 -0.90 -17.18 9.10
N ALA A 191 -1.87 -17.79 9.80
CA ALA A 191 -3.26 -17.33 9.76
C ALA A 191 -3.45 -15.89 10.25
N ILE A 192 -2.73 -15.49 11.30
CA ILE A 192 -2.70 -14.11 11.78
C ILE A 192 -2.12 -13.17 10.71
N ASP A 193 -1.02 -13.56 10.07
CA ASP A 193 -0.37 -12.78 9.01
C ASP A 193 -1.31 -12.56 7.82
N VAL A 194 -1.97 -13.61 7.33
CA VAL A 194 -2.97 -13.50 6.25
C VAL A 194 -4.08 -12.53 6.62
N MET A 195 -4.60 -12.60 7.85
CA MET A 195 -5.65 -11.70 8.31
C MET A 195 -5.16 -10.24 8.34
N LEU A 196 -3.94 -9.99 8.80
CA LEU A 196 -3.32 -8.67 8.79
C LEU A 196 -3.10 -8.14 7.38
N VAL A 197 -2.59 -8.97 6.46
CA VAL A 197 -2.38 -8.60 5.05
C VAL A 197 -3.71 -8.24 4.39
N CYS A 198 -4.77 -9.02 4.61
CA CYS A 198 -6.10 -8.74 4.08
C CYS A 198 -6.67 -7.41 4.62
N VAL A 199 -6.55 -7.16 5.93
CA VAL A 199 -7.01 -5.91 6.55
C VAL A 199 -6.19 -4.73 6.04
N SER A 200 -4.87 -4.82 6.07
CA SER A 200 -3.94 -3.79 5.58
C SER A 200 -4.20 -3.48 4.11
N GLY A 201 -4.40 -4.51 3.27
CA GLY A 201 -4.73 -4.37 1.85
C GLY A 201 -6.06 -3.66 1.62
N ALA A 202 -7.11 -4.01 2.38
CA ALA A 202 -8.41 -3.34 2.30
C ALA A 202 -8.31 -1.85 2.69
N LEU A 203 -7.57 -1.53 3.76
CA LEU A 203 -7.33 -0.15 4.20
C LEU A 203 -6.51 0.62 3.15
N ALA A 204 -5.49 -0.01 2.55
CA ALA A 204 -4.69 0.58 1.48
C ALA A 204 -5.55 0.90 0.25
N ILE A 205 -6.42 -0.01 -0.18
CA ILE A 205 -7.33 0.21 -1.32
C ILE A 205 -8.31 1.35 -1.02
N ALA A 206 -8.92 1.34 0.17
CA ALA A 206 -9.82 2.41 0.59
C ALA A 206 -9.11 3.78 0.56
N MET A 207 -7.87 3.82 1.04
CA MET A 207 -7.04 5.02 1.05
C MET A 207 -6.66 5.49 -0.36
N VAL A 208 -6.22 4.57 -1.22
CA VAL A 208 -5.88 4.84 -2.62
C VAL A 208 -7.08 5.43 -3.36
N HIS A 209 -8.25 4.85 -3.20
CA HIS A 209 -9.48 5.31 -3.85
C HIS A 209 -9.94 6.65 -3.29
N GLU A 210 -9.89 6.85 -1.98
CA GLU A 210 -10.34 8.09 -1.36
C GLU A 210 -9.47 9.28 -1.76
N VAL A 211 -8.14 9.13 -1.70
CA VAL A 211 -7.20 10.16 -2.17
C VAL A 211 -7.40 10.43 -3.66
N THR A 212 -7.52 9.38 -4.47
CA THR A 212 -7.73 9.52 -5.93
C THR A 212 -9.01 10.29 -6.23
N ARG A 213 -10.12 9.94 -5.58
CA ARG A 213 -11.42 10.62 -5.72
C ARG A 213 -11.32 12.10 -5.38
N ARG A 214 -10.67 12.43 -4.26
CA ARG A 214 -10.49 13.82 -3.80
C ARG A 214 -9.66 14.65 -4.77
N GLN A 215 -8.50 14.15 -5.18
CA GLN A 215 -7.62 14.87 -6.09
C GLN A 215 -8.27 15.05 -7.48
N GLU A 216 -8.97 14.05 -7.99
CA GLU A 216 -9.64 14.16 -9.29
C GLU A 216 -10.81 15.14 -9.25
N ALA A 217 -11.61 15.14 -8.18
CA ALA A 217 -12.67 16.12 -7.99
C ALA A 217 -12.12 17.55 -7.89
N ALA A 218 -10.96 17.73 -7.23
CA ALA A 218 -10.30 19.03 -7.14
C ALA A 218 -9.72 19.49 -8.49
N LEU A 219 -9.07 18.59 -9.24
CA LEU A 219 -8.55 18.88 -10.58
C LEU A 219 -9.66 19.21 -11.58
N GLN A 220 -10.82 18.55 -11.48
CA GLN A 220 -11.99 18.86 -12.31
C GLN A 220 -12.56 20.25 -12.00
N ARG A 221 -12.72 20.60 -10.71
CA ARG A 221 -13.15 21.95 -10.30
C ARG A 221 -12.21 23.04 -10.82
N GLY A 222 -10.89 22.83 -10.70
CA GLY A 222 -9.88 23.76 -11.20
C GLY A 222 -9.89 23.96 -12.72
N ARG A 223 -10.39 22.98 -13.49
CA ARG A 223 -10.58 23.09 -14.95
C ARG A 223 -11.83 23.88 -15.33
N VAL A 224 -12.93 23.69 -14.58
CA VAL A 224 -14.22 24.36 -14.85
C VAL A 224 -14.18 25.84 -14.46
N GLY A 225 -13.43 26.21 -13.43
CA GLY A 225 -13.29 27.61 -12.98
C GLY A 225 -12.27 28.45 -13.75
N ALA A 226 -11.54 27.89 -14.71
CA ALA A 226 -10.59 28.66 -15.53
C ALA A 226 -11.36 29.52 -16.55
N PRO A 227 -11.14 30.84 -16.63
CA PRO A 227 -11.79 31.67 -17.64
C PRO A 227 -11.41 31.15 -19.03
N MET A 228 -12.41 30.91 -19.88
CA MET A 228 -12.21 30.53 -21.28
C MET A 228 -11.57 31.73 -21.98
N THR A 229 -10.24 31.73 -22.10
CA THR A 229 -9.52 32.68 -22.93
C THR A 229 -9.83 32.35 -24.39
N PHE A 230 -10.77 33.09 -24.98
CA PHE A 230 -11.01 33.13 -26.42
C PHE A 230 -10.01 34.05 -27.11
#